data_AF-A8ZSD4-F1
#
_entry.id   AF-A8ZSD4-F1
#
_cell.length_a   1.000
_cell.length_b   1.000
_cell.length_c   1.000
_cell.angle_alpha   90.00
_cell.angle_beta   90.00
_cell.angle_gamma   90.00
#
_symmetry.space_group_name_H-M   'P 1'
#
loop_
_entity.id
_entity.type
_entity.pdbx_description
1 polymer ?
#
loop_
_entity_poly.entity_id
_entity_poly.type
_entity_poly.pdbx_seq_one_letter_code
_entity_poly.pdbx_strand_id
1 'polypeptide(L)'
;MISTEIKTEGVAEKERIERRQRRRRTRDRECHCCGRTTPFSWTCRCGFAICQECMNENVWGLSCNGITWHCPECGQQNGFGNQ
;
A
#
# COMPACT_ATOMS: atom_id res chain seq x y z
N MET A 1 -40.58 -14.88 -13.02
CA MET A 1 -39.40 -14.55 -13.85
C MET A 1 -38.50 -13.48 -13.22
N ILE A 2 -38.73 -13.06 -11.96
CA ILE A 2 -37.95 -12.01 -11.26
C ILE A 2 -36.73 -12.57 -10.48
N SER A 3 -36.66 -13.89 -10.27
CA SER A 3 -35.67 -14.52 -9.37
C SER A 3 -34.31 -14.82 -10.03
N THR A 4 -34.23 -14.84 -11.35
CA THR A 4 -32.97 -15.07 -12.09
C THR A 4 -32.13 -13.79 -12.18
N GLU A 5 -32.78 -12.63 -12.29
CA GLU A 5 -32.12 -11.32 -12.42
C GLU A 5 -31.44 -10.89 -11.11
N ILE A 6 -32.08 -11.13 -9.95
CA ILE A 6 -31.50 -10.87 -8.62
C ILE A 6 -30.26 -11.75 -8.36
N LYS A 7 -30.25 -12.99 -8.87
CA LYS A 7 -29.11 -13.92 -8.70
C LYS A 7 -27.90 -13.51 -9.54
N THR A 8 -28.11 -12.93 -10.72
CA THR A 8 -27.02 -12.47 -11.60
C THR A 8 -26.28 -11.25 -11.05
N GLU A 9 -26.98 -10.31 -10.40
CA GLU A 9 -26.34 -9.13 -9.79
C GLU A 9 -25.44 -9.50 -8.60
N GLY A 10 -25.86 -10.47 -7.78
CA GLY A 10 -25.08 -10.92 -6.61
C GLY A 10 -23.75 -11.62 -6.98
N VAL A 11 -23.70 -12.32 -8.12
CA VAL A 11 -22.47 -13.00 -8.58
C VAL A 11 -21.47 -11.99 -9.13
N ALA A 12 -21.94 -10.99 -9.90
CA ALA A 12 -21.10 -9.94 -10.46
C ALA A 12 -20.45 -9.06 -9.37
N GLU A 13 -21.18 -8.74 -8.31
CA GLU A 13 -20.63 -7.97 -7.18
C GLU A 13 -19.59 -8.77 -6.40
N LYS A 14 -19.85 -10.05 -6.14
CA LYS A 14 -18.86 -10.93 -5.48
C LYS A 14 -17.55 -10.99 -6.25
N GLU A 15 -17.60 -11.13 -7.58
CA GLU A 15 -16.40 -11.17 -8.41
C GLU A 15 -15.64 -9.83 -8.41
N ARG A 16 -16.34 -8.68 -8.40
CA ARG A 16 -15.73 -7.36 -8.23
C ARG A 16 -15.01 -7.23 -6.89
N ILE A 17 -15.63 -7.67 -5.80
CA ILE A 17 -15.04 -7.66 -4.46
C ILE A 17 -13.78 -8.51 -4.42
N GLU A 18 -13.82 -9.73 -4.95
CA GLU A 18 -12.66 -10.65 -4.98
C GLU A 18 -11.51 -10.08 -5.82
N ARG A 19 -11.80 -9.49 -6.98
CA ARG A 19 -10.77 -8.81 -7.81
C ARG A 19 -10.15 -7.64 -7.06
N ARG A 20 -10.95 -6.85 -6.33
CA ARG A 20 -10.47 -5.72 -5.50
C ARG A 20 -9.59 -6.21 -4.35
N GLN A 21 -10.00 -7.27 -3.66
CA GLN A 21 -9.22 -7.89 -2.58
C GLN A 21 -7.90 -8.47 -3.08
N ARG A 22 -7.90 -9.15 -4.24
CA ARG A 22 -6.69 -9.69 -4.85
C ARG A 22 -5.69 -8.59 -5.20
N ARG A 23 -6.15 -7.46 -5.77
CA ARG A 23 -5.30 -6.27 -6.03
C ARG A 23 -4.77 -5.60 -4.76
N ARG A 24 -5.47 -5.71 -3.62
CA ARG A 24 -4.99 -5.22 -2.32
C ARG A 24 -3.91 -6.13 -1.77
N ARG A 25 -4.11 -7.46 -1.77
CA ARG A 25 -3.12 -8.44 -1.31
C ARG A 25 -1.77 -8.34 -2.03
N THR A 26 -1.75 -7.99 -3.31
CA THR A 26 -0.48 -7.79 -4.04
C THR A 26 0.22 -6.47 -3.68
N ARG A 27 -0.45 -5.58 -2.95
CA ARG A 27 0.08 -4.30 -2.44
C ARG A 27 0.31 -4.32 -0.93
N ASP A 28 -0.30 -5.26 -0.22
CA ASP A 28 -0.05 -5.50 1.20
C ASP A 28 1.43 -5.85 1.37
N ARG A 29 2.13 -5.06 2.19
CA ARG A 29 3.55 -5.27 2.48
C ARG A 29 3.81 -5.11 3.96
N GLU A 30 4.79 -5.87 4.43
CA GLU A 30 5.29 -5.79 5.79
C GLU A 30 6.19 -4.56 5.96
N CYS A 31 5.89 -3.75 6.96
CA CYS A 31 6.74 -2.63 7.35
C CYS A 31 8.01 -3.14 8.04
N HIS A 32 9.18 -2.74 7.57
CA HIS A 32 10.47 -3.14 8.16
C HIS A 32 10.70 -2.50 9.54
N CYS A 33 10.01 -1.41 9.87
CA CYS A 33 10.16 -0.74 11.17
C CYS A 33 9.33 -1.42 12.28
N CYS A 34 8.10 -1.85 11.97
CA CYS A 34 7.15 -2.33 12.99
C CYS A 34 6.61 -3.74 12.74
N GLY A 35 6.98 -4.40 11.64
CA GLY A 35 6.54 -5.75 11.28
C GLY A 35 5.07 -5.87 10.89
N ARG A 36 4.29 -4.77 10.88
CA ARG A 36 2.87 -4.82 10.51
C ARG A 36 2.71 -4.94 9.00
N THR A 37 1.85 -5.86 8.56
CA THR A 37 1.37 -5.89 7.18
C THR A 37 0.35 -4.77 6.98
N THR A 38 0.60 -3.88 6.03
CA THR A 38 -0.23 -2.70 5.81
C THR A 38 -0.69 -2.61 4.35
N PRO A 39 -1.91 -2.08 4.10
CA PRO A 39 -2.42 -1.91 2.73
C PRO A 39 -1.70 -0.81 1.95
N PHE A 40 -0.94 0.04 2.65
CA PHE A 40 -0.15 1.10 2.08
C PHE A 40 1.21 1.19 2.79
N SER A 41 2.27 1.10 2.00
CA SER A 41 3.64 1.36 2.40
C SER A 41 4.37 2.11 1.29
N TRP A 42 5.27 3.01 1.68
CA TRP A 42 6.29 3.47 0.75
C TRP A 42 7.36 2.41 0.64
N THR A 43 7.82 2.19 -0.59
CA THR A 43 8.82 1.16 -0.88
C THR A 43 10.01 1.79 -1.56
N CYS A 44 11.19 1.37 -1.15
CA CYS A 44 12.41 1.62 -1.89
C CYS A 44 12.65 0.47 -2.86
N ARG A 45 13.32 0.77 -3.99
CA ARG A 45 13.73 -0.25 -4.97
C ARG A 45 14.68 -1.31 -4.39
N CYS A 46 15.33 -1.05 -3.25
CA CYS A 46 16.15 -2.04 -2.55
C CYS A 46 15.33 -3.10 -1.80
N GLY A 47 14.01 -2.94 -1.68
CA GLY A 47 13.12 -3.85 -0.97
C GLY A 47 12.60 -3.31 0.37
N PHE A 48 13.22 -2.27 0.93
CA PHE A 48 12.76 -1.64 2.15
C PHE A 48 11.33 -1.10 2.00
N ALA A 49 10.48 -1.39 2.97
CA ALA A 49 9.09 -0.93 3.01
C ALA A 49 8.76 -0.32 4.37
N ILE A 50 8.12 0.84 4.37
CA ILE A 50 7.74 1.58 5.58
C ILE A 50 6.28 2.03 5.51
N CYS A 51 5.52 1.78 6.58
CA CYS A 51 4.09 2.13 6.64
C CYS A 51 3.87 3.63 6.93
N GLN A 52 2.61 4.06 6.79
CA GLN A 52 2.19 5.45 7.07
C GLN A 52 2.62 5.96 8.44
N GLU A 53 2.36 5.18 9.49
CA GLU A 53 2.64 5.55 10.87
C GLU A 53 4.15 5.72 11.12
N CYS A 54 4.94 4.70 10.77
CA CYS A 54 6.39 4.75 10.96
C CYS A 54 7.06 5.85 10.13
N MET A 55 6.57 6.11 8.91
CA MET A 55 7.09 7.24 8.13
C MET A 55 6.78 8.56 8.82
N ASN A 56 5.55 8.78 9.31
CA ASN A 56 5.19 10.03 9.98
C ASN A 56 6.03 10.28 11.25
N GLU A 57 6.31 9.23 12.02
CA GLU A 57 7.18 9.32 13.21
C GLU A 57 8.63 9.67 12.87
N ASN A 58 9.12 9.20 11.72
CA ASN A 58 10.53 9.32 11.31
C ASN A 58 10.76 10.33 10.18
N VAL A 59 9.73 11.02 9.70
CA VAL A 59 9.78 11.88 8.50
C VAL A 59 10.82 12.99 8.64
N TRP A 60 10.99 13.49 9.86
CA TRP A 60 11.97 14.54 10.20
C TRP A 60 13.42 14.14 9.91
N GLY A 61 13.73 12.84 9.97
CA GLY A 61 15.06 12.30 9.67
C GLY A 61 15.17 11.67 8.28
N LEU A 62 14.04 11.29 7.68
CA LEU A 62 14.02 10.62 6.37
C LEU A 62 13.78 11.60 5.21
N SER A 63 13.17 12.76 5.45
CA SER A 63 12.78 13.72 4.41
C SER A 63 13.23 15.14 4.77
N CYS A 64 13.79 15.84 3.77
CA CYS A 64 14.22 17.24 3.92
C CYS A 64 13.23 18.24 3.29
N ASN A 65 12.36 17.79 2.39
CA ASN A 65 11.50 18.67 1.58
C ASN A 65 10.03 18.26 1.55
N GLY A 66 9.64 17.18 2.23
CA GLY A 66 8.26 16.67 2.22
C GLY A 66 7.79 16.09 0.88
N ILE A 67 8.66 16.04 -0.14
CA ILE A 67 8.36 15.51 -1.49
C ILE A 67 9.05 14.15 -1.70
N THR A 68 10.26 14.02 -1.15
CA THR A 68 11.11 12.84 -1.26
C THR A 68 11.63 12.40 0.10
N TRP A 69 11.90 11.11 0.25
CA TRP A 69 12.53 10.53 1.44
C TRP A 69 13.77 9.71 1.06
N HIS A 70 14.75 9.66 1.95
CA HIS A 70 15.95 8.84 1.83
C HIS A 70 15.74 7.50 2.53
N CYS A 71 16.10 6.42 1.84
CA CYS A 71 16.00 5.09 2.41
C CYS A 71 17.08 4.89 3.48
N PRO A 72 16.73 4.45 4.70
CA PRO A 72 17.72 4.23 5.77
C PRO A 72 18.64 3.04 5.48
N GLU A 73 18.20 2.08 4.66
CA GLU A 73 18.99 0.87 4.35
C GLU A 73 20.04 1.11 3.25
N CYS A 74 19.68 1.84 2.19
CA CYS A 74 20.55 1.96 1.00
C CYS A 74 20.91 3.41 0.62
N GLY A 75 20.40 4.41 1.34
CA GLY A 75 20.66 5.83 1.08
C GLY A 75 19.98 6.40 -0.17
N GLN A 76 19.32 5.57 -0.98
CA GLN A 76 18.65 6.02 -2.21
C GLN A 76 17.47 6.94 -1.89
N GLN A 77 17.29 7.97 -2.73
CA GLN A 77 16.15 8.88 -2.65
C GLN A 77 14.93 8.29 -3.36
N ASN A 78 13.77 8.37 -2.71
CA ASN A 78 12.49 7.86 -3.20
C ASN A 78 11.45 8.99 -3.13
N GLY A 79 10.47 8.99 -4.04
CA GLY A 79 9.34 9.93 -3.97
C GLY A 79 8.25 9.42 -3.03
N PHE A 80 7.49 10.34 -2.42
CA PHE A 80 6.26 9.97 -1.68
C PHE A 80 5.11 9.51 -2.58
N GLY A 81 5.27 9.61 -3.91
CA GLY A 81 4.26 9.18 -4.89
C GLY A 81 3.22 10.26 -5.21
N ASN A 82 3.49 11.51 -4.85
CA ASN A 82 2.66 12.66 -5.18
C ASN A 82 2.77 12.94 -6.70
N GLN A 83 1.88 12.34 -7.47
CA GLN A 83 1.45 12.81 -8.79
C GLN A 83 0.06 13.40 -8.65
#